data_AF-A0A833W195-F1
#
_entry.id   AF-A0A833W195-F1
#
_cell.length_a   1.000
_cell.length_b   1.000
_cell.length_c   1.000
_cell.angle_alpha   90.00
_cell.angle_beta   90.00
_cell.angle_gamma   90.00
#
_symmetry.space_group_name_H-M   'P 1'
#
loop_
_entity.id
_entity.type
_entity.pdbx_description
1 polymer ?
#
loop_
_entity_poly.entity_id
_entity_poly.type
_entity_poly.pdbx_seq_one_letter_code
_entity_poly.pdbx_strand_id
1 'polypeptide(L)'
;MENTAAEPTLSEEETSALHSNIKTKGTNSYYYAHKKREDVEIHEWDGKAAPRLLKTQSMAASQSAEVTEAITNYAWADGKKRVSMYLKLPGIGAYNEEDTHIDWTATSLTVKIKNYEGKTRLLVMSKLYDEISDIKTKRKEDQLVLQLVKAKEFSWHSLKKDA
;
A
#
# COMPACT_ATOMS: atom_id res chain seq x y z
N MET A 1 -1.89 -23.02 87.61
CA MET A 1 -1.54 -21.74 86.95
C MET A 1 -0.35 -22.03 86.06
N GLU A 2 -0.33 -21.42 84.88
CA GLU A 2 0.54 -21.69 83.72
C GLU A 2 0.25 -22.96 82.91
N ASN A 3 -0.43 -22.75 81.78
CA ASN A 3 -0.18 -23.47 80.54
C ASN A 3 -0.36 -22.48 79.38
N THR A 4 0.77 -22.14 78.78
CA THR A 4 0.93 -21.48 77.48
C THR A 4 0.10 -22.21 76.42
N ALA A 5 -0.87 -21.52 75.82
CA ALA A 5 -1.46 -21.90 74.55
C ALA A 5 -1.18 -20.77 73.56
N ALA A 6 -0.26 -21.05 72.65
CA ALA A 6 0.24 -20.15 71.63
C ALA A 6 -0.88 -19.63 70.72
N GLU A 7 -0.82 -18.34 70.41
CA GLU A 7 -1.43 -17.78 69.20
C GLU A 7 -0.81 -18.46 67.96
N PRO A 8 -1.61 -18.88 66.97
CA PRO A 8 -1.16 -18.94 65.60
C PRO A 8 -1.58 -17.64 64.90
N THR A 9 -0.59 -16.79 64.63
CA THR A 9 -0.70 -15.67 63.70
C THR A 9 -0.51 -16.17 62.26
N LEU A 10 -1.32 -15.60 61.35
CA LEU A 10 -1.11 -15.50 59.87
C LEU A 10 -1.21 -16.86 59.13
N SER A 11 -1.82 -17.06 57.96
CA SER A 11 -2.21 -16.21 56.83
C SER A 11 -2.79 -17.18 55.78
N GLU A 12 -3.93 -16.87 55.14
CA GLU A 12 -4.19 -17.08 53.70
C GLU A 12 -5.64 -16.72 53.38
N GLU A 13 -5.74 -15.55 52.80
CA GLU A 13 -6.86 -14.93 52.09
C GLU A 13 -7.85 -15.94 51.47
N GLU A 14 -9.09 -15.99 51.99
CA GLU A 14 -10.24 -16.32 51.15
C GLU A 14 -10.42 -15.20 50.13
N THR A 15 -9.55 -15.16 49.11
CA THR A 15 -9.70 -14.25 47.99
C THR A 15 -11.02 -14.56 47.33
N SER A 16 -11.99 -13.64 47.46
CA SER A 16 -13.29 -13.75 46.81
C SER A 16 -13.10 -14.24 45.38
N ALA A 17 -13.91 -15.21 44.93
CA ALA A 17 -13.82 -15.79 43.58
C ALA A 17 -13.72 -14.72 42.47
N LEU A 18 -14.29 -13.53 42.74
CA LEU A 18 -14.16 -12.33 41.93
C LEU A 18 -12.70 -11.85 41.77
N HIS A 19 -11.98 -11.69 42.88
CA HIS A 19 -10.60 -11.19 42.91
C HIS A 19 -9.62 -12.18 42.26
N SER A 20 -9.83 -13.48 42.50
CA SER A 20 -9.03 -14.53 41.87
C SER A 20 -9.24 -14.55 40.35
N ASN A 21 -10.49 -14.44 39.87
CA ASN A 21 -10.78 -14.44 38.43
C ASN A 21 -10.16 -13.22 37.71
N ILE A 22 -10.26 -12.03 38.31
CA ILE A 22 -9.66 -10.80 37.77
C ILE A 22 -8.13 -10.93 37.70
N LYS A 23 -7.49 -11.55 38.69
CA LYS A 23 -6.03 -11.77 38.71
C LYS A 23 -5.60 -12.77 37.62
N THR A 24 -6.35 -13.85 37.42
CA THR A 24 -6.02 -14.87 36.40
C THR A 24 -6.31 -14.41 34.97
N LYS A 25 -7.45 -13.76 34.74
CA LYS A 25 -7.92 -13.41 33.38
C LYS A 25 -7.61 -11.96 32.99
N GLY A 26 -7.26 -11.10 33.93
CA GLY A 26 -6.86 -9.72 33.68
C GLY A 26 -7.85 -8.98 32.78
N THR A 27 -7.34 -8.47 31.66
CA THR A 27 -8.06 -7.72 30.62
C THR A 27 -9.18 -8.52 29.93
N ASN A 28 -9.18 -9.85 30.02
CA ASN A 28 -10.18 -10.74 29.41
C ASN A 28 -11.27 -11.19 30.42
N SER A 29 -11.31 -10.60 31.61
CA SER A 29 -12.33 -10.93 32.61
C SER A 29 -13.67 -10.31 32.26
N TYR A 30 -14.76 -11.05 32.49
CA TYR A 30 -16.13 -10.55 32.28
C TYR A 30 -16.38 -9.20 32.99
N TYR A 31 -15.93 -9.08 34.23
CA TYR A 31 -16.05 -7.84 35.01
C TYR A 31 -15.15 -6.69 34.51
N TYR A 32 -14.03 -6.99 33.85
CA TYR A 32 -13.17 -5.97 33.28
C TYR A 32 -13.80 -5.33 32.04
N ALA A 33 -14.51 -6.11 31.22
CA ALA A 33 -15.22 -5.61 30.04
C ALA A 33 -16.39 -4.67 30.39
N HIS A 34 -17.02 -4.86 31.55
CA HIS A 34 -18.13 -4.01 32.02
C HIS A 34 -17.72 -2.93 33.02
N LYS A 35 -16.43 -2.84 33.38
CA LYS A 35 -15.93 -1.76 34.22
C LYS A 35 -15.92 -0.46 33.41
N LYS A 36 -16.64 0.55 33.89
CA LYS A 36 -16.59 1.90 33.32
C LYS A 36 -15.15 2.42 33.40
N ARG A 37 -14.58 2.80 32.26
CA ARG A 37 -13.27 3.46 32.19
C ARG A 37 -13.50 4.96 32.23
N GLU A 38 -12.78 5.64 33.11
CA GLU A 38 -12.90 7.10 33.28
C GLU A 38 -12.19 7.87 32.15
N ASP A 39 -11.24 7.23 31.46
CA ASP A 39 -10.44 7.82 30.36
C ASP A 39 -11.07 7.63 28.96
N VAL A 40 -12.34 7.20 28.88
CA VAL A 40 -12.99 6.93 27.59
C VAL A 40 -14.16 7.89 27.39
N GLU A 41 -14.15 8.59 26.25
CA GLU A 41 -15.24 9.46 25.82
C GLU A 41 -16.48 8.62 25.45
N ILE A 42 -17.36 8.41 26.43
CA ILE A 42 -18.63 7.68 26.23
C ILE A 42 -19.59 8.59 25.49
N HIS A 43 -19.88 8.25 24.23
CA HIS A 43 -20.88 8.95 23.43
C HIS A 43 -22.25 8.32 23.67
N GLU A 44 -23.08 8.97 24.46
CA GLU A 44 -24.48 8.56 24.64
C GLU A 44 -25.23 8.68 23.31
N TRP A 45 -26.13 7.73 23.05
CA TRP A 45 -26.99 7.77 21.87
C TRP A 45 -27.92 8.97 21.94
N ASP A 46 -27.90 9.83 20.92
CA ASP A 46 -28.64 11.09 20.88
C ASP A 46 -30.11 10.95 20.40
N GLY A 47 -30.55 9.72 20.14
CA GLY A 47 -31.91 9.44 19.67
C GLY A 47 -32.14 9.75 18.18
N LYS A 48 -31.13 10.20 17.44
CA LYS A 48 -31.25 10.55 16.02
C LYS A 48 -30.70 9.43 15.16
N ALA A 49 -31.51 8.92 14.23
CA ALA A 49 -31.08 7.91 13.26
C ALA A 49 -30.16 8.46 12.15
N ALA A 50 -29.99 9.78 12.06
CA ALA A 50 -29.17 10.41 11.04
C ALA A 50 -27.68 10.37 11.42
N PRO A 51 -26.77 10.10 10.47
CA PRO A 51 -25.33 10.04 10.76
C PRO A 51 -24.79 11.42 11.17
N ARG A 52 -24.05 11.45 12.29
CA ARG A 52 -23.40 12.66 12.81
C ARG A 52 -21.91 12.65 12.49
N LEU A 53 -21.40 13.75 11.94
CA LEU A 53 -19.96 13.95 11.76
C LEU A 53 -19.30 14.17 13.13
N LEU A 54 -18.45 13.23 13.56
CA LEU A 54 -17.75 13.30 14.86
C LEU A 54 -16.43 14.09 14.78
N LYS A 55 -15.62 13.84 13.76
CA LYS A 55 -14.35 14.53 13.52
C LYS A 55 -14.11 14.68 12.03
N THR A 56 -13.57 15.82 11.64
CA THR A 56 -13.07 16.07 10.28
C THR A 56 -11.56 16.07 10.36
N GLN A 57 -10.91 15.06 9.80
CA GLN A 57 -9.45 15.05 9.67
C GLN A 57 -9.10 15.71 8.35
N SER A 58 -8.42 16.87 8.41
CA SER A 58 -7.79 17.44 7.23
C SER A 58 -6.61 16.52 6.85
N MET A 59 -6.79 15.71 5.82
CA MET A 59 -5.65 15.12 5.12
C MET A 59 -4.97 16.27 4.39
N ALA A 60 -3.69 16.52 4.69
CA ALA A 60 -2.89 17.47 3.91
C ALA A 60 -3.13 17.18 2.44
N ALA A 61 -3.57 18.21 1.70
CA ALA A 61 -3.93 18.11 0.30
C ALA A 61 -2.78 17.42 -0.44
N SER A 62 -2.96 16.12 -0.70
CA SER A 62 -2.15 15.42 -1.69
C SER A 62 -2.43 16.19 -2.97
N GLN A 63 -1.37 16.78 -3.52
CA GLN A 63 -1.35 17.62 -4.72
C GLN A 63 -2.50 17.25 -5.65
N SER A 64 -3.32 18.25 -5.98
CA SER A 64 -4.35 18.27 -7.02
C SER A 64 -4.38 16.97 -7.82
N ALA A 65 -5.39 16.13 -7.62
CA ALA A 65 -5.53 14.84 -8.28
C ALA A 65 -5.22 14.97 -9.77
N GLU A 66 -3.97 14.68 -10.15
CA GLU A 66 -3.52 14.83 -11.53
C GLU A 66 -4.33 13.82 -12.33
N VAL A 67 -5.13 14.33 -13.27
CA VAL A 67 -5.90 13.48 -14.18
C VAL A 67 -4.91 12.56 -14.88
N THR A 68 -4.91 11.29 -14.48
CA THR A 68 -3.97 10.29 -14.95
C THR A 68 -4.65 9.43 -16.00
N GLU A 69 -4.11 9.43 -17.21
CA GLU A 69 -4.63 8.60 -18.32
C GLU A 69 -3.68 7.45 -18.61
N ALA A 70 -4.24 6.24 -18.73
CA ALA A 70 -3.46 5.07 -19.08
C ALA A 70 -3.00 5.13 -20.56
N ILE A 71 -1.74 4.77 -20.82
CA ILE A 71 -1.22 4.65 -22.18
C ILE A 71 -1.67 3.29 -22.76
N THR A 72 -2.70 3.30 -23.60
CA THR A 72 -3.22 2.09 -24.25
C THR A 72 -2.61 1.86 -25.64
N ASN A 73 -2.15 2.92 -26.29
CA ASN A 73 -1.63 2.86 -27.66
C ASN A 73 -0.11 2.64 -27.67
N TYR A 74 0.27 1.37 -27.57
CA TYR A 74 1.66 0.93 -27.70
C TYR A 74 1.76 -0.26 -28.66
N ALA A 75 2.92 -0.40 -29.29
CA ALA A 75 3.31 -1.58 -30.03
C ALA A 75 4.61 -2.13 -29.45
N TRP A 76 4.90 -3.40 -29.68
CA TRP A 76 6.16 -4.00 -29.26
C TRP A 76 6.68 -4.92 -30.35
N ALA A 77 7.99 -5.09 -30.39
CA ALA A 77 8.68 -6.00 -31.28
C ALA A 77 9.71 -6.81 -30.50
N ASP A 78 9.70 -8.11 -30.72
CA ASP A 78 10.71 -9.01 -30.20
C ASP A 78 12.01 -8.91 -31.02
N GLY A 79 13.13 -8.95 -30.31
CA GLY A 79 14.45 -9.11 -30.90
C GLY A 79 15.26 -10.13 -30.12
N LYS A 80 16.35 -10.64 -30.70
CA LYS A 80 17.15 -11.72 -30.09
C LYS A 80 17.59 -11.41 -28.65
N LYS A 81 18.16 -10.22 -28.42
CA LYS A 81 18.71 -9.82 -27.10
C LYS A 81 17.88 -8.75 -26.38
N ARG A 82 16.98 -8.09 -27.09
CA ARG A 82 16.24 -6.92 -26.60
C ARG A 82 14.82 -6.94 -27.13
N VAL A 83 13.88 -6.49 -26.31
CA VAL A 83 12.50 -6.22 -26.71
C VAL A 83 12.36 -4.72 -26.90
N SER A 84 11.83 -4.28 -28.05
CA SER A 84 11.58 -2.85 -28.30
C SER A 84 10.09 -2.55 -28.15
N MET A 85 9.76 -1.62 -27.27
CA MET A 85 8.40 -1.12 -27.08
C MET A 85 8.30 0.30 -27.64
N TYR A 86 7.24 0.54 -28.40
CA TYR A 86 6.96 1.76 -29.13
C TYR A 86 5.67 2.38 -28.58
N LEU A 87 5.80 3.47 -27.85
CA LEU A 87 4.67 4.22 -27.29
C LEU A 87 4.32 5.34 -28.28
N LYS A 88 3.10 5.30 -28.85
CA LYS A 88 2.64 6.33 -29.78
C LYS A 88 2.16 7.54 -28.99
N LEU A 89 2.97 8.58 -28.97
CA LEU A 89 2.76 9.80 -28.17
C LEU A 89 3.11 11.00 -29.07
N PRO A 90 2.14 11.50 -29.86
CA PRO A 90 2.36 12.63 -30.75
C PRO A 90 2.97 13.84 -30.02
N GLY A 91 3.99 14.46 -30.61
CA GLY A 91 4.65 15.64 -30.04
C GLY A 91 5.44 15.41 -28.75
N ILE A 92 5.65 14.18 -28.29
CA ILE A 92 6.45 13.88 -27.08
C ILE A 92 7.88 14.44 -27.16
N GLY A 93 8.43 14.57 -28.37
CA GLY A 93 9.76 15.14 -28.60
C GLY A 93 9.92 16.60 -28.16
N ALA A 94 8.82 17.35 -28.05
CA ALA A 94 8.84 18.74 -27.59
C ALA A 94 8.81 18.88 -26.06
N TYR A 95 8.55 17.78 -25.33
CA TYR A 95 8.51 17.78 -23.86
C TYR A 95 9.88 17.45 -23.26
N ASN A 96 10.13 17.96 -22.06
CA ASN A 96 11.40 17.76 -21.38
C ASN A 96 11.63 16.30 -20.99
N GLU A 97 12.90 15.90 -20.88
CA GLU A 97 13.25 14.54 -20.45
C GLU A 97 12.88 14.29 -18.99
N GLU A 98 13.02 15.31 -18.15
CA GLU A 98 12.70 15.30 -16.72
C GLU A 98 11.23 14.96 -16.40
N ASP A 99 10.30 15.27 -17.31
CA ASP A 99 8.88 14.94 -17.15
C ASP A 99 8.60 13.45 -17.35
N THR A 100 9.54 12.69 -17.93
CA THR A 100 9.41 11.25 -18.15
C THR A 100 10.19 10.48 -17.09
N HIS A 101 9.45 9.78 -16.24
CA HIS A 101 9.99 8.89 -15.25
C HIS A 101 9.78 7.43 -15.68
N ILE A 102 10.84 6.63 -15.62
CA ILE A 102 10.82 5.24 -16.01
C ILE A 102 11.37 4.44 -14.84
N ASP A 103 10.47 3.73 -14.17
CA ASP A 103 10.80 2.81 -13.09
C ASP A 103 10.68 1.39 -13.62
N TRP A 104 11.71 0.58 -13.39
CA TRP A 104 11.68 -0.81 -13.80
C TRP A 104 12.25 -1.71 -12.71
N THR A 105 11.82 -2.96 -12.75
CA THR A 105 12.33 -4.05 -11.92
C THR A 105 12.59 -5.23 -12.85
N ALA A 106 13.16 -6.32 -12.34
CA ALA A 106 13.43 -7.51 -13.14
C ALA A 106 12.22 -7.97 -13.98
N THR A 107 10.99 -7.90 -13.45
CA THR A 107 9.78 -8.40 -14.14
C THR A 107 8.68 -7.36 -14.33
N SER A 108 8.92 -6.08 -14.06
CA SER A 108 7.90 -5.03 -14.14
C SER A 108 8.46 -3.74 -14.71
N LEU A 109 7.59 -2.96 -15.35
CA LEU A 109 7.94 -1.69 -15.97
C LEU A 109 6.81 -0.68 -15.76
N THR A 110 7.16 0.49 -15.27
CA THR A 110 6.27 1.63 -15.11
C THR A 110 6.87 2.84 -15.81
N VAL A 111 6.08 3.47 -16.68
CA VAL A 111 6.46 4.69 -17.40
C VAL A 111 5.45 5.75 -17.05
N LYS A 112 5.90 6.83 -16.44
CA LYS A 112 5.08 7.98 -16.07
C LYS A 112 5.57 9.21 -16.82
N ILE A 113 4.68 9.85 -17.56
CA ILE A 113 4.96 11.09 -18.28
C ILE A 113 4.07 12.17 -17.70
N LYS A 114 4.66 13.14 -17.02
CA LYS A 114 3.96 14.29 -16.44
C LYS A 114 3.70 15.34 -17.52
N ASN A 115 2.68 16.17 -17.29
CA ASN A 115 2.38 17.37 -18.09
C ASN A 115 2.18 17.15 -19.60
N TYR A 116 1.93 15.92 -20.06
CA TYR A 116 1.70 15.63 -21.47
C TYR A 116 0.26 15.98 -21.83
N GLU A 117 0.06 16.95 -22.73
CA GLU A 117 -1.26 17.51 -23.07
C GLU A 117 -2.04 18.00 -21.83
N GLY A 118 -1.34 18.49 -20.80
CA GLY A 118 -1.95 18.93 -19.55
C GLY A 118 -2.44 17.79 -18.63
N LYS A 119 -2.07 16.54 -18.92
CA LYS A 119 -2.41 15.35 -18.12
C LYS A 119 -1.17 14.52 -17.82
N THR A 120 -1.29 13.64 -16.83
CA THR A 120 -0.23 12.66 -16.54
C THR A 120 -0.57 11.36 -17.29
N ARG A 121 0.30 10.91 -18.19
CA ARG A 121 0.15 9.63 -18.88
C ARG A 121 0.91 8.54 -18.12
N LEU A 122 0.27 7.39 -17.89
CA LEU A 122 0.87 6.28 -17.15
C LEU A 122 0.77 4.96 -17.92
N LEU A 123 1.88 4.25 -18.04
CA LEU A 123 1.92 2.87 -18.50
C LEU A 123 2.43 1.99 -17.36
N VAL A 124 1.64 1.00 -16.96
CA VAL A 124 2.04 0.01 -15.95
C VAL A 124 2.01 -1.39 -16.55
N MET A 125 3.13 -2.07 -16.47
CA MET A 125 3.30 -3.48 -16.82
C MET A 125 3.69 -4.24 -15.55
N SER A 126 2.71 -4.85 -14.89
CA SER A 126 2.92 -5.55 -13.61
C SER A 126 3.78 -6.81 -13.75
N LYS A 127 3.65 -7.52 -14.88
CA LYS A 127 4.33 -8.79 -15.13
C LYS A 127 4.74 -8.90 -16.59
N LEU A 128 6.02 -8.69 -16.84
CA LEU A 128 6.67 -8.96 -18.12
C LEU A 128 6.79 -10.48 -18.33
N TYR A 129 6.99 -10.88 -19.58
CA TYR A 129 7.11 -12.29 -19.96
C TYR A 129 8.27 -13.00 -19.25
N ASP A 130 9.43 -12.35 -19.19
CA ASP A 130 10.64 -12.82 -18.51
C ASP A 130 11.42 -11.64 -17.93
N GLU A 131 12.51 -11.94 -17.24
CA GLU A 131 13.35 -10.95 -16.57
C GLU A 131 14.12 -10.04 -17.55
N ILE A 132 14.23 -8.77 -17.19
CA ILE A 132 15.03 -7.75 -17.88
C ILE A 132 16.21 -7.33 -17.00
N SER A 133 17.33 -7.02 -17.64
CA SER A 133 18.55 -6.59 -16.95
C SER A 133 18.83 -5.10 -17.05
N ASP A 134 18.33 -4.45 -18.10
CA ASP A 134 18.59 -3.03 -18.37
C ASP A 134 17.51 -2.46 -19.30
N ILE A 135 17.32 -1.14 -19.31
CA ILE A 135 16.41 -0.43 -20.21
C ILE A 135 17.11 0.76 -20.83
N LYS A 136 16.99 0.88 -22.16
CA LYS A 136 17.44 2.06 -22.91
C LYS A 136 16.26 2.80 -23.49
N THR A 137 16.23 4.11 -23.30
CA THR A 137 15.15 4.96 -23.79
C THR A 137 15.64 5.78 -24.98
N LYS A 138 14.82 5.87 -26.03
CA LYS A 138 15.05 6.74 -27.18
C LYS A 138 13.78 7.53 -27.45
N ARG A 139 13.88 8.86 -27.39
CA ARG A 139 12.77 9.75 -27.71
C ARG A 139 12.84 10.16 -29.18
N LYS A 140 11.67 10.18 -29.82
CA LYS A 140 11.43 10.74 -31.15
C LYS A 140 10.32 11.79 -31.04
N GLU A 141 10.06 12.49 -32.14
CA GLU A 141 9.03 13.54 -32.23
C GLU A 141 7.66 13.05 -31.77
N ASP A 142 7.16 11.94 -32.34
CA ASP A 142 5.82 11.39 -32.05
C ASP A 142 5.83 10.03 -31.33
N GLN A 143 6.99 9.59 -30.86
CA GLN A 143 7.14 8.24 -30.32
C GLN A 143 8.22 8.16 -29.24
N LEU A 144 7.90 7.47 -28.16
CA LEU A 144 8.87 7.05 -27.15
C LEU A 144 9.21 5.57 -27.35
N VAL A 145 10.49 5.27 -27.57
CA VAL A 145 10.98 3.90 -27.80
C VAL A 145 11.74 3.42 -26.57
N LEU A 146 11.29 2.32 -25.98
CA LEU A 146 11.91 1.67 -24.84
C LEU A 146 12.53 0.36 -25.31
N GLN A 147 13.83 0.19 -25.11
CA GLN A 147 14.57 -1.01 -25.48
C GLN A 147 14.92 -1.75 -24.20
N LEU A 148 14.14 -2.77 -23.88
CA LEU A 148 14.33 -3.63 -22.72
C LEU A 148 15.37 -4.69 -23.06
N VAL A 149 16.45 -4.78 -22.29
CA VAL A 149 17.48 -5.81 -22.43
C VAL A 149 17.04 -7.04 -21.65
N LYS A 150 16.93 -8.17 -22.35
CA LYS A 150 16.53 -9.43 -21.74
C LYS A 150 17.65 -9.98 -20.87
N ALA A 151 17.32 -10.53 -19.70
CA ALA A 151 18.29 -11.24 -18.87
C ALA A 151 18.71 -12.57 -19.48
N LYS A 152 17.78 -13.25 -20.16
CA LYS A 152 17.99 -14.51 -20.88
C LYS A 152 17.71 -14.31 -22.36
N GLU A 153 18.54 -14.88 -23.23
CA GLU A 153 18.34 -14.85 -24.67
C GLU A 153 17.22 -15.80 -25.10
N PHE A 154 15.98 -15.44 -24.75
CA PHE A 154 14.76 -16.20 -25.03
C PHE A 154 13.79 -15.39 -25.88
N SER A 155 13.06 -16.02 -26.80
CA SER A 155 12.10 -15.34 -27.69
C SER A 155 10.81 -15.05 -26.95
N TRP A 156 10.33 -13.80 -26.96
CA TRP A 156 9.08 -13.45 -26.28
C TRP A 156 7.90 -13.60 -27.25
N HIS A 157 6.96 -14.49 -26.92
CA HIS A 157 5.72 -14.65 -27.70
C HIS A 157 4.63 -13.67 -27.27
N SER A 158 4.74 -13.11 -26.07
CA SER A 158 3.90 -12.04 -25.54
C SER A 158 4.78 -11.06 -24.77
N LEU A 159 4.35 -9.80 -24.68
CA LEU A 159 5.02 -8.80 -23.84
C LEU A 159 4.72 -9.01 -22.35
N LYS A 160 3.49 -9.45 -22.07
CA LYS A 160 2.97 -9.69 -20.72
C LYS A 160 2.92 -11.19 -20.49
N LYS A 161 3.21 -11.63 -19.28
CA LYS A 161 2.97 -13.03 -18.90
C LYS A 161 1.48 -13.18 -18.59
N ASP A 162 0.76 -13.95 -19.41
CA ASP A 162 -0.62 -14.33 -19.11
C ASP A 162 -0.69 -14.96 -17.70
N ALA A 163 -1.73 -14.58 -16.96
CA ALA A 163 -1.92 -14.98 -15.58
C ALA A 163 -2.35 -16.45 -15.49
#